data_AF-A0AAU3GHJ5-F1
#
_entry.id   AF-A0AAU3GHJ5-F1
#
_cell.length_a   1.000
_cell.length_b   1.000
_cell.length_c   1.000
_cell.angle_alpha   90.00
_cell.angle_beta   90.00
_cell.angle_gamma   90.00
#
_symmetry.space_group_name_H-M   'P 1'
#
loop_
_entity.id
_entity.type
_entity.pdbx_description
1 polymer ?
#
loop_
_entity_poly.entity_id
_entity_poly.type
_entity_poly.pdbx_seq_one_letter_code
_entity_poly.pdbx_strand_id
1 'polypeptide(L)' 'MLAGIDMALYLASLLAGEDMAMAIQLGLEYAPRPPFNAGTPKTAPAEITELVRSFLRDA' A
#
# COMPACT_ATOMS: atom_id res chain seq x y z
N MET A 1 -3.53 1.31 3.74
CA MET A 1 -4.53 1.50 2.66
C MET A 1 -3.92 1.55 1.25
N LEU A 2 -2.60 1.42 1.05
CA LEU A 2 -2.00 1.39 -0.30
C LEU A 2 -2.22 0.05 -1.04
N ALA A 3 -2.19 -1.06 -0.30
CA ALA A 3 -2.30 -2.41 -0.86
C ALA A 3 -3.58 -2.70 -1.69
N GLY A 4 -4.68 -1.96 -1.45
CA GLY A 4 -5.93 -2.15 -2.20
C GLY A 4 -5.85 -1.63 -3.63
N ILE A 5 -5.20 -0.48 -3.85
CA ILE A 5 -5.05 0.09 -5.19
C ILE A 5 -3.99 -0.69 -5.97
N ASP A 6 -2.88 -1.07 -5.32
CA ASP A 6 -1.87 -1.94 -5.92
C ASP A 6 -2.48 -3.26 -6.41
N MET A 7 -3.33 -3.88 -5.60
CA MET A 7 -4.06 -5.10 -5.98
C MET A 7 -5.03 -4.84 -7.15
N ALA A 8 -5.76 -3.72 -7.14
CA ALA A 8 -6.69 -3.39 -8.22
C ALA A 8 -5.97 -3.19 -9.56
N LEU A 9 -4.80 -2.52 -9.56
CA LEU A 9 -3.97 -2.36 -10.76
C LEU A 9 -3.41 -3.70 -11.25
N TYR A 10 -2.99 -4.58 -10.34
CA TYR A 10 -2.56 -5.93 -10.69
C TYR A 10 -3.70 -6.75 -11.30
N LEU A 11 -4.91 -6.69 -10.74
CA LEU A 11 -6.07 -7.37 -11.33
C LEU A 11 -6.44 -6.78 -12.69
N ALA A 12 -6.33 -5.46 -12.86
CA ALA A 12 -6.53 -4.82 -14.16
C ALA A 12 -5.53 -5.32 -15.21
N SER A 13 -4.26 -5.57 -14.82
CA SER A 13 -3.28 -6.11 -15.75
C SER A 13 -3.59 -7.55 -16.16
N LEU A 14 -4.13 -8.37 -15.25
CA LEU A 14 -4.55 -9.73 -15.55
C LEU A 14 -5.79 -9.79 -16.45
N LEU A 15 -6.72 -8.84 -16.29
CA LEU A 15 -8.02 -8.85 -16.99
C LEU A 15 -7.98 -8.10 -18.34
N ALA A 16 -7.23 -7.01 -18.42
CA ALA A 16 -7.23 -6.09 -19.56
C ALA A 16 -5.83 -5.86 -20.17
N GLY A 17 -4.81 -6.52 -19.64
CA GLY A 17 -3.42 -6.37 -20.07
C GLY A 17 -2.66 -5.26 -19.34
N GLU A 18 -1.33 -5.35 -19.37
CA GLU A 18 -0.44 -4.43 -18.67
C GLU A 18 -0.57 -2.97 -19.15
N ASP A 19 -0.76 -2.75 -20.45
CA ASP A 19 -0.92 -1.41 -21.03
C ASP A 19 -2.14 -0.67 -20.44
N MET A 20 -3.26 -1.39 -20.25
CA MET A 20 -4.46 -0.82 -19.63
C MET A 20 -4.25 -0.52 -18.15
N ALA A 21 -3.55 -1.39 -17.41
CA ALA A 21 -3.21 -1.12 -16.02
C ALA A 21 -2.31 0.12 -15.88
N MET A 22 -1.31 0.27 -16.76
CA MET A 22 -0.45 1.47 -16.80
C MET A 22 -1.23 2.73 -17.17
N ALA A 23 -2.16 2.65 -18.13
CA ALA A 23 -3.02 3.77 -18.50
C ALA A 23 -3.93 4.20 -17.33
N ILE A 24 -4.52 3.25 -16.59
CA ILE A 24 -5.31 3.52 -15.39
C ILE A 24 -4.43 4.17 -14.32
N GLN A 25 -3.24 3.60 -14.05
CA GLN A 25 -2.31 4.14 -13.07
C GLN A 25 -1.94 5.60 -13.38
N LEU A 26 -1.63 5.89 -14.65
CA LEU A 26 -1.31 7.24 -15.10
C LEU A 26 -2.52 8.18 -15.03
N GLY A 27 -3.69 7.74 -15.47
CA GLY A 27 -4.91 8.54 -15.47
C GLY A 27 -5.39 8.92 -14.05
N LEU A 28 -5.03 8.12 -13.05
CA LEU A 28 -5.27 8.43 -11.63
C LEU A 28 -4.13 9.22 -10.98
N GLU A 29 -3.05 9.49 -11.71
CA GLU A 29 -1.78 10.01 -11.19
C GLU A 29 -1.31 9.23 -9.95
N TYR A 30 -1.48 7.90 -9.98
CA TYR A 30 -1.21 7.04 -8.82
C TYR A 30 0.29 6.80 -8.65
N ALA A 31 0.92 7.73 -7.95
CA ALA A 31 2.33 7.70 -7.54
C ALA A 31 2.45 7.92 -6.03
N PRO A 32 2.09 6.91 -5.20
CA PRO A 32 2.10 7.08 -3.75
C PRO A 32 3.51 7.36 -3.22
N ARG A 33 3.64 8.42 -2.42
CA ARG A 33 4.88 8.78 -1.72
C ARG A 33 4.61 8.95 -0.23
N PRO A 34 4.60 7.85 0.56
CA PRO A 34 4.36 7.93 1.99
C PRO A 34 5.40 8.85 2.67
N PRO A 35 4.98 9.76 3.56
CA PRO A 35 5.91 10.64 4.26
C PRO A 35 6.77 9.92 5.32
N PHE A 36 6.37 8.71 5.72
CA PHE A 36 7.04 7.93 6.75
C PHE A 36 7.32 6.50 6.27
N ASN A 37 8.48 5.95 6.65
CA ASN A 37 8.86 4.56 6.35
C ASN A 37 8.32 3.54 7.36
N ALA A 38 7.10 3.73 7.87
CA ALA A 38 6.51 2.90 8.92
C ALA A 38 5.43 1.92 8.40
N GLY A 39 5.43 1.62 7.09
CA GLY A 39 4.41 0.78 6.46
C GLY A 39 4.48 -0.71 6.81
N THR A 40 5.59 -1.18 7.40
CA THR A 40 5.76 -2.57 7.84
C THR A 40 6.50 -2.62 9.18
N PRO A 41 6.34 -3.69 9.99
CA PRO A 41 7.11 -3.86 11.23
C PRO A 41 8.63 -3.94 11.02
N LYS A 42 9.09 -4.28 9.81
CA LYS A 42 10.53 -4.36 9.49
C LYS A 42 11.17 -2.98 9.28
N THR A 43 10.36 -1.99 8.88
CA THR A 43 10.85 -0.65 8.53
C THR A 43 10.43 0.41 9.53
N ALA A 44 9.37 0.15 10.29
CA ALA A 44 8.92 1.04 11.36
C ALA A 44 9.90 1.04 12.55
N PRO A 45 10.02 2.17 13.27
CA PRO A 45 10.71 2.19 14.56
C PRO A 45 10.12 1.17 15.54
N ALA A 46 10.95 0.63 16.43
CA ALA A 46 10.55 -0.40 17.38
C ALA A 46 9.44 0.11 18.32
N GLU A 47 9.53 1.38 18.73
CA GLU A 47 8.57 2.03 19.62
C GLU A 47 7.19 2.14 18.98
N ILE A 48 7.13 2.49 17.69
CA ILE A 48 5.87 2.56 16.93
C ILE A 48 5.28 1.17 16.72
N THR A 49 6.13 0.17 16.48
CA THR A 49 5.69 -1.23 16.35
C THR A 49 5.09 -1.75 17.64
N GLU A 50 5.71 -1.45 18.80
CA GLU A 50 5.18 -1.86 20.10
C GLU A 50 3.90 -1.10 20.46
N LEU A 51 3.82 0.20 20.15
CA LEU A 51 2.61 1.00 20.33
C LEU A 51 1.42 0.39 19.59
N VAL A 52 1.58 0.01 18.32
CA VAL A 52 0.50 -0.64 17.56
C VAL A 52 0.16 -2.02 18.16
N ARG A 53 1.17 -2.76 18.62
CA ARG A 53 0.99 -4.08 19.21
C ARG A 53 0.24 -4.03 20.55
N SER A 54 0.40 -2.99 21.36
CA SER A 54 -0.39 -2.81 22.59
C SER A 54 -1.85 -2.52 22.23
N PHE A 55 -2.11 -1.59 21.30
CA PHE A 55 -3.47 -1.27 20.85
C PHE A 55 -4.24 -2.48 20.30
N LEU A 56 -3.57 -3.37 19.55
CA LEU A 56 -4.20 -4.57 18.99
C LEU A 56 -4.42 -5.69 20.01
N ARG A 57 -3.77 -5.65 21.18
CA ARG A 57 -4.01 -6.63 22.26
C ARG A 57 -5.15 -6.23 23.17
N ASP A 58 -5.42 -4.93 23.26
CA ASP A 58 -6.47 -4.36 24.10
C ASP A 58 -7.82 -4.20 23.36
N ALA A 59 -7.89 -4.61 22.08
CA ALA A 59 -9.07 -4.60 21.21
C ALA A 59 -9.61 -6.02 20.97
#